data_AF-W2N7Q7-F1
#
_entry.id   AF-W2N7Q7-F1
#
_cell.length_a   1.000
_cell.length_b   1.000
_cell.length_c   1.000
_cell.angle_alpha   90.00
_cell.angle_beta   90.00
_cell.angle_gamma   90.00
#
_symmetry.space_group_name_H-M   'P 1'
#
loop_
_entity.id
_entity.type
_entity.pdbx_description
1 polymer ?
#
loop_
_entity_poly.entity_id
_entity_poly.type
_entity_poly.pdbx_seq_one_letter_code
_entity_poly.pdbx_strand_id
1 'polypeptide(L)'
;MAPMLPLWPCSSTCNDGLVQNLQKVGIVRSAAVFDAMKRTDRALFVPRAVQDEAYQDSPCPIGFNQIISAPHMHAQVLELAHASCTDILKPRVLDVGAGSGYLTAALARLVEDAGGRVFGLELLPTLARSARKNVSNTAPNLLKTGVLSLHCYNGWYGLPAEAPFHFIFVGAAVSSPPQAMLDQLADGGQLVIPVDDPRGGQALVSVTRRGSCLLHRKLMPACFVPLVRGEIYKNRRGVTSTDSELQQ
;
A
#
# COMPACT_ATOMS: atom_id res chain seq x y z
N MET A 1 15.56 14.00 32.63
CA MET A 1 15.22 14.46 31.27
C MET A 1 14.97 13.23 30.42
N ALA A 2 13.75 13.03 29.92
CA ALA A 2 13.49 11.93 28.98
C ALA A 2 14.27 12.23 27.68
N PRO A 3 15.04 11.29 27.13
CA PRO A 3 15.72 11.52 25.87
C PRO A 3 14.66 11.77 24.77
N MET A 4 14.87 12.80 23.95
CA MET A 4 14.11 12.95 22.70
C MET A 4 14.32 11.67 21.89
N LEU A 5 13.26 10.88 21.74
CA LEU A 5 13.24 9.81 20.75
C LEU A 5 13.54 10.45 19.39
N PRO A 6 14.43 9.88 18.57
CA PRO A 6 14.60 10.36 17.20
C PRO A 6 13.24 10.35 16.51
N LEU A 7 12.94 11.39 15.70
CA LEU A 7 11.67 11.53 14.98
C LEU A 7 11.32 10.31 14.10
N TRP A 8 12.29 9.44 13.83
CA TRP A 8 12.19 8.25 12.99
C TRP A 8 12.96 7.08 13.64
N PRO A 9 12.36 6.36 14.60
CA PRO A 9 13.10 5.44 15.48
C PRO A 9 13.62 4.18 14.77
N CYS A 10 13.15 3.89 13.55
CA CYS A 10 13.49 2.65 12.85
C CYS A 10 14.52 2.83 11.73
N SER A 11 14.96 4.06 11.44
CA SER A 11 15.92 4.33 10.36
C SER A 11 17.20 3.50 10.44
N SER A 12 17.81 3.25 9.29
CA SER A 12 19.09 2.54 9.19
C SER A 12 19.90 3.00 7.96
N THR A 13 21.05 2.37 7.72
CA THR A 13 21.90 2.59 6.54
C THR A 13 21.72 1.50 5.48
N CYS A 14 20.96 0.43 5.77
CA CYS A 14 20.63 -0.64 4.83
C CYS A 14 19.24 -1.22 5.11
N ASN A 15 18.68 -1.95 4.14
CA ASN A 15 17.35 -2.57 4.27
C ASN A 15 17.28 -3.53 5.46
N ASP A 16 18.31 -4.36 5.65
CA ASP A 16 18.35 -5.33 6.75
C ASP A 16 18.28 -4.66 8.12
N GLY A 17 19.05 -3.59 8.33
CA GLY A 17 19.04 -2.84 9.58
C GLY A 17 17.71 -2.13 9.82
N LEU A 18 17.08 -1.58 8.76
CA LEU A 18 15.75 -0.96 8.84
C LEU A 18 14.70 -1.97 9.30
N VAL A 19 14.64 -3.14 8.65
CA VAL A 19 13.66 -4.19 8.98
C VAL A 19 13.90 -4.77 10.38
N GLN A 20 15.17 -4.95 10.78
CA GLN A 20 15.53 -5.33 12.14
C GLN A 20 15.08 -4.30 13.18
N ASN A 21 15.25 -3.01 12.91
CA ASN A 21 14.80 -1.97 13.83
C ASN A 21 13.28 -1.94 13.96
N LEU A 22 12.55 -2.07 12.84
CA LEU A 22 11.08 -2.20 12.84
C LEU A 22 10.61 -3.41 13.68
N GLN A 23 11.34 -4.53 13.63
CA GLN A 23 11.05 -5.70 14.46
C GLN A 23 11.35 -5.45 15.95
N LYS A 24 12.51 -4.85 16.26
CA LYS A 24 12.91 -4.55 17.65
C LYS A 24 11.90 -3.68 18.39
N VAL A 25 11.26 -2.73 17.69
CA VAL A 25 10.22 -1.86 18.27
C VAL A 25 8.81 -2.46 18.22
N GLY A 26 8.66 -3.70 17.72
CA GLY A 26 7.39 -4.43 17.71
C GLY A 26 6.41 -4.02 16.60
N ILE A 27 6.86 -3.27 15.59
CA ILE A 27 6.02 -2.93 14.42
C ILE A 27 5.92 -4.12 13.47
N VAL A 28 7.06 -4.76 13.17
CA VAL A 28 7.09 -6.06 12.50
C VAL A 28 7.08 -7.15 13.56
N ARG A 29 6.10 -8.05 13.49
CA ARG A 29 5.86 -9.08 14.51
C ARG A 29 5.89 -10.48 13.92
N SER A 30 5.37 -10.63 12.71
CA SER A 30 5.33 -11.92 12.01
C SER A 30 6.62 -12.20 11.26
N ALA A 31 7.09 -13.46 11.33
CA ALA A 31 8.26 -13.92 10.56
C ALA A 31 8.04 -13.76 9.05
N ALA A 32 6.82 -14.01 8.56
CA ALA A 32 6.47 -13.83 7.15
C ALA A 32 6.57 -12.36 6.69
N VAL A 33 6.14 -11.41 7.52
CA VAL A 33 6.26 -9.97 7.23
C VAL A 33 7.72 -9.52 7.25
N PHE A 34 8.49 -10.00 8.23
CA PHE A 34 9.92 -9.74 8.31
C PHE A 34 10.65 -10.22 7.05
N ASP A 35 10.41 -11.46 6.60
CA ASP A 35 11.04 -11.99 5.39
C ASP A 35 10.60 -11.23 4.12
N ALA A 36 9.30 -10.95 3.99
CA ALA A 36 8.78 -10.19 2.86
C ALA A 36 9.43 -8.81 2.73
N MET A 37 9.61 -8.08 3.84
CA MET A 37 10.28 -6.78 3.84
C MET A 37 11.79 -6.90 3.62
N LYS A 38 12.45 -7.91 4.23
CA LYS A 38 13.89 -8.16 4.00
C LYS A 38 14.22 -8.43 2.54
N ARG A 39 13.39 -9.22 1.86
CA ARG A 39 13.55 -9.55 0.43
C ARG A 39 13.17 -8.38 -0.48
N THR A 40 12.42 -7.39 0.03
CA THR A 40 12.00 -6.19 -0.71
C THR A 40 12.87 -5.00 -0.35
N ASP A 41 14.06 -4.91 -0.95
CA ASP A 41 14.97 -3.79 -0.72
C ASP A 41 14.34 -2.46 -1.18
N ARG A 42 14.02 -1.60 -0.21
CA ARG A 42 13.35 -0.31 -0.42
C ARG A 42 14.14 0.63 -1.34
N ALA A 43 15.47 0.60 -1.32
CA ALA A 43 16.29 1.45 -2.17
C ALA A 43 16.01 1.19 -3.66
N LEU A 44 15.58 -0.01 -4.03
CA LEU A 44 15.31 -0.35 -5.43
C LEU A 44 13.94 0.15 -5.92
N PHE A 45 13.15 0.79 -5.05
CA PHE A 45 11.83 1.34 -5.36
C PHE A 45 11.76 2.86 -5.23
N VAL A 46 12.86 3.54 -4.89
CA VAL A 46 12.91 5.00 -4.80
C VAL A 46 13.76 5.61 -5.92
N PRO A 47 13.44 6.83 -6.40
CA PRO A 47 14.28 7.52 -7.38
C PRO A 47 15.71 7.74 -6.89
N ARG A 48 16.66 7.81 -7.84
CA ARG A 48 18.08 8.05 -7.53
C ARG A 48 18.31 9.31 -6.68
N ALA A 49 17.47 10.33 -6.87
CA ALA A 49 17.56 11.62 -6.17
C ALA A 49 17.33 11.53 -4.65
N VAL A 50 16.72 10.46 -4.15
CA VAL A 50 16.40 10.26 -2.73
C VAL A 50 16.91 8.91 -2.20
N GLN A 51 17.97 8.38 -2.82
CA GLN A 51 18.58 7.11 -2.41
C GLN A 51 19.13 7.15 -0.99
N ASP A 52 19.70 8.28 -0.56
CA ASP A 52 20.25 8.43 0.80
C ASP A 52 19.15 8.40 1.88
N GLU A 53 17.90 8.65 1.48
CA GLU A 53 16.72 8.61 2.34
C GLU A 53 16.01 7.24 2.30
N ALA A 54 16.44 6.32 1.43
CA ALA A 54 15.72 5.06 1.17
C ALA A 54 15.45 4.23 2.43
N TYR A 55 16.37 4.29 3.40
CA TYR A 55 16.30 3.52 4.65
C TYR A 55 15.93 4.36 5.87
N GLN A 56 15.50 5.60 5.64
CA GLN A 56 14.90 6.42 6.70
C GLN A 56 13.46 5.98 6.90
N ASP A 57 13.01 5.91 8.16
CA ASP A 57 11.64 5.53 8.49
C ASP A 57 10.64 6.67 8.23
N SER A 58 10.69 7.26 7.03
CA SER A 58 9.90 8.43 6.63
C SER A 58 9.43 8.30 5.17
N PRO A 59 8.40 9.07 4.75
CA PRO A 59 7.98 9.08 3.36
C PRO A 59 9.02 9.75 2.46
N CYS A 60 9.19 9.23 1.22
CA CYS A 60 10.10 9.81 0.23
C CYS A 60 9.35 10.15 -1.07
N PRO A 61 9.70 11.25 -1.77
CA PRO A 61 9.06 11.58 -3.04
C PRO A 61 9.45 10.58 -4.14
N ILE A 62 8.44 10.14 -4.90
CA ILE A 62 8.60 9.26 -6.07
C ILE A 62 8.29 9.96 -7.40
N GLY A 63 8.12 11.28 -7.36
CA GLY A 63 7.73 12.11 -8.50
C GLY A 63 6.21 12.28 -8.62
N PHE A 64 5.78 13.16 -9.53
CA PHE A 64 4.35 13.46 -9.78
C PHE A 64 3.55 13.89 -8.54
N ASN A 65 4.21 14.56 -7.58
CA ASN A 65 3.66 14.91 -6.26
C ASN A 65 3.18 13.70 -5.45
N GLN A 66 3.70 12.50 -5.73
CA GLN A 66 3.43 11.29 -4.98
C GLN A 66 4.63 10.91 -4.13
N ILE A 67 4.34 10.15 -3.08
CA ILE A 67 5.30 9.69 -2.07
C ILE A 67 5.21 8.17 -1.94
N ILE A 68 6.34 7.53 -1.68
CA ILE A 68 6.37 6.19 -1.11
C ILE A 68 6.18 6.33 0.41
N SER A 69 5.20 5.63 0.98
CA SER A 69 4.91 5.70 2.42
C SER A 69 6.11 5.29 3.28
N ALA A 70 6.12 5.74 4.54
CA ALA A 70 7.16 5.37 5.49
C ALA A 70 7.23 3.83 5.68
N PRO A 71 8.43 3.26 5.90
CA PRO A 71 8.61 1.84 6.20
C PRO A 71 7.67 1.27 7.27
N HIS A 72 7.46 1.96 8.40
CA HIS A 72 6.53 1.48 9.43
C HIS A 72 5.08 1.36 8.94
N MET A 73 4.63 2.26 8.07
CA MET A 73 3.27 2.18 7.49
C MET A 73 3.13 0.95 6.60
N HIS A 74 4.14 0.65 5.76
CA HIS A 74 4.13 -0.59 4.98
C HIS A 74 4.18 -1.83 5.85
N ALA A 75 4.98 -1.84 6.91
CA ALA A 75 5.05 -2.94 7.86
C ALA A 75 3.67 -3.23 8.50
N GLN A 76 2.96 -2.19 8.94
CA GLN A 76 1.63 -2.33 9.52
C GLN A 76 0.60 -2.87 8.51
N VAL A 77 0.65 -2.40 7.25
CA VAL A 77 -0.23 -2.92 6.20
C VAL A 77 0.07 -4.39 5.89
N LEU A 78 1.35 -4.78 5.85
CA LEU A 78 1.76 -6.16 5.65
C LEU A 78 1.32 -7.07 6.82
N GLU A 79 1.37 -6.57 8.06
CA GLU A 79 0.85 -7.28 9.24
C GLU A 79 -0.67 -7.52 9.14
N LEU A 80 -1.43 -6.52 8.69
CA LEU A 80 -2.88 -6.65 8.47
C LEU A 80 -3.19 -7.61 7.31
N ALA A 81 -2.43 -7.53 6.22
CA ALA A 81 -2.54 -8.43 5.09
C ALA A 81 -2.24 -9.88 5.49
N HIS A 82 -1.17 -10.09 6.26
CA HIS A 82 -0.79 -11.40 6.77
C HIS A 82 -1.90 -11.99 7.65
N ALA A 83 -2.42 -11.21 8.60
CA ALA A 83 -3.53 -11.64 9.45
C ALA A 83 -4.80 -11.98 8.65
N SER A 84 -5.05 -11.28 7.54
CA SER A 84 -6.22 -11.52 6.68
C SER A 84 -6.05 -12.72 5.74
N CYS A 85 -4.82 -13.11 5.43
CA CYS A 85 -4.51 -14.10 4.39
C CYS A 85 -3.87 -15.39 4.91
N THR A 86 -3.39 -15.44 6.16
CA THR A 86 -2.54 -16.55 6.65
C THR A 86 -3.20 -17.93 6.58
N ASP A 87 -4.52 -18.01 6.76
CA ASP A 87 -5.28 -19.27 6.72
C ASP A 87 -5.99 -19.50 5.38
N ILE A 88 -5.70 -18.67 4.37
CA ILE A 88 -6.34 -18.73 3.06
C ILE A 88 -5.42 -19.43 2.07
N LEU A 89 -5.95 -20.44 1.39
CA LEU A 89 -5.29 -21.03 0.22
C LEU A 89 -5.48 -20.12 -1.01
N LYS A 90 -4.39 -19.78 -1.69
CA LYS A 90 -4.38 -18.90 -2.88
C LYS A 90 -5.07 -17.54 -2.65
N PRO A 91 -4.66 -16.77 -1.63
CA PRO A 91 -5.29 -15.49 -1.32
C PRO A 91 -5.11 -14.51 -2.48
N ARG A 92 -6.12 -13.67 -2.67
CA ARG A 92 -6.14 -12.58 -3.66
C ARG A 92 -6.05 -11.25 -2.94
N VAL A 93 -5.07 -10.44 -3.30
CA VAL A 93 -4.78 -9.15 -2.65
C VAL A 93 -4.80 -8.02 -3.67
N LEU A 94 -5.45 -6.91 -3.34
CA LEU A 94 -5.50 -5.71 -4.16
C LEU A 94 -4.74 -4.57 -3.47
N ASP A 95 -3.84 -3.93 -4.21
CA ASP A 95 -3.07 -2.75 -3.78
C ASP A 95 -3.42 -1.56 -4.69
N VAL A 96 -4.21 -0.63 -4.18
CA VAL A 96 -4.69 0.54 -4.93
C VAL A 96 -3.84 1.76 -4.61
N GLY A 97 -3.32 2.41 -5.65
CA GLY A 97 -2.29 3.44 -5.49
C GLY A 97 -0.90 2.82 -5.33
N ALA A 98 -0.58 1.85 -6.20
CA ALA A 98 0.65 1.06 -6.11
C ALA A 98 1.93 1.91 -6.16
N GLY A 99 1.89 3.12 -6.73
CA GLY A 99 2.96 4.11 -6.65
C GLY A 99 4.29 3.61 -7.19
N SER A 100 5.24 3.32 -6.30
CA SER A 100 6.55 2.78 -6.67
C SER A 100 6.57 1.28 -6.96
N GLY A 101 5.51 0.55 -6.62
CA GLY A 101 5.42 -0.91 -6.67
C GLY A 101 6.04 -1.65 -5.48
N TYR A 102 6.56 -0.92 -4.48
CA TYR A 102 7.20 -1.52 -3.30
C TYR A 102 6.24 -2.41 -2.51
N LEU A 103 5.09 -1.86 -2.12
CA LEU A 103 4.13 -2.58 -1.29
C LEU A 103 3.52 -3.76 -2.05
N THR A 104 3.21 -3.57 -3.33
CA THR A 104 2.75 -4.66 -4.21
C THR A 104 3.75 -5.82 -4.23
N ALA A 105 5.05 -5.54 -4.34
CA ALA A 105 6.09 -6.57 -4.32
C ALA A 105 6.22 -7.27 -2.96
N ALA A 106 6.14 -6.51 -1.86
CA ALA A 106 6.19 -7.07 -0.51
C ALA A 106 4.96 -7.94 -0.21
N LEU A 107 3.75 -7.51 -0.61
CA LEU A 107 2.52 -8.29 -0.51
C LEU A 107 2.61 -9.57 -1.34
N ALA A 108 3.21 -9.51 -2.54
CA ALA A 108 3.38 -10.68 -3.39
C ALA A 108 4.29 -11.74 -2.74
N ARG A 109 5.40 -11.32 -2.13
CA ARG A 109 6.26 -12.22 -1.34
C ARG A 109 5.54 -12.80 -0.12
N LEU A 110 4.66 -12.04 0.50
CA LEU A 110 3.89 -12.49 1.66
C LEU A 110 2.94 -13.64 1.33
N VAL A 111 2.46 -13.74 0.07
CA VAL A 111 1.44 -14.71 -0.34
C VAL A 111 1.92 -15.75 -1.36
N GLU A 112 3.16 -15.65 -1.86
CA GLU A 112 3.65 -16.51 -2.95
C GLU A 112 3.66 -17.99 -2.55
N ASP A 113 4.06 -18.32 -1.33
CA ASP A 113 4.12 -19.70 -0.83
C ASP A 113 2.73 -20.34 -0.67
N ALA A 114 1.70 -19.50 -0.42
CA ALA A 114 0.31 -19.94 -0.37
C ALA A 114 -0.34 -20.03 -1.77
N GLY A 115 0.41 -19.77 -2.84
CA GLY A 115 -0.09 -19.70 -4.21
C GLY A 115 -0.99 -18.49 -4.48
N GLY A 116 -0.83 -17.41 -3.70
CA GLY A 116 -1.63 -16.21 -3.80
C GLY A 116 -1.30 -15.34 -5.02
N ARG A 117 -2.14 -14.33 -5.23
CA ARG A 117 -1.97 -13.32 -6.29
C ARG A 117 -2.19 -11.92 -5.76
N VAL A 118 -1.38 -10.98 -6.22
CA VAL A 118 -1.42 -9.56 -5.88
C VAL A 118 -1.59 -8.72 -7.13
N PHE A 119 -2.55 -7.81 -7.06
CA PHE A 119 -2.91 -6.90 -8.14
C PHE A 119 -2.64 -5.48 -7.68
N GLY A 120 -1.64 -4.82 -8.26
CA GLY A 120 -1.37 -3.41 -8.02
C GLY A 120 -2.05 -2.55 -9.08
N LEU A 121 -2.80 -1.53 -8.65
CA LEU A 121 -3.44 -0.55 -9.52
C LEU A 121 -2.80 0.82 -9.31
N GLU A 122 -2.34 1.44 -10.39
CA GLU A 122 -1.78 2.79 -10.38
C GLU A 122 -2.49 3.64 -11.43
N LEU A 123 -2.94 4.83 -11.04
CA LEU A 123 -3.72 5.71 -11.91
C LEU A 123 -2.81 6.49 -12.89
N LEU A 124 -1.61 6.88 -12.46
CA LEU A 124 -0.69 7.66 -13.28
C LEU A 124 0.13 6.74 -14.21
N PRO A 125 0.02 6.86 -15.55
CA PRO A 125 0.71 5.97 -16.49
C PRO A 125 2.24 5.99 -16.38
N THR A 126 2.81 7.10 -15.90
CA THR A 126 4.25 7.23 -15.65
C THR A 126 4.69 6.45 -14.41
N LEU A 127 3.93 6.53 -13.31
CA LEU A 127 4.20 5.74 -12.10
C LEU A 127 3.91 4.26 -12.32
N ALA A 128 2.84 3.90 -13.02
CA ALA A 128 2.54 2.50 -13.35
C ALA A 128 3.70 1.84 -14.12
N ARG A 129 4.29 2.54 -15.09
CA ARG A 129 5.50 2.09 -15.80
C ARG A 129 6.72 2.02 -14.89
N SER A 130 6.90 3.00 -14.01
CA SER A 130 8.00 3.01 -13.05
C SER A 130 7.91 1.83 -12.07
N ALA A 131 6.72 1.58 -11.51
CA ALA A 131 6.45 0.44 -10.64
C ALA A 131 6.77 -0.88 -11.33
N ARG A 132 6.28 -1.06 -12.57
CA ARG A 132 6.56 -2.26 -13.34
C ARG A 132 8.05 -2.44 -13.58
N LYS A 133 8.78 -1.36 -13.92
CA LYS A 133 10.24 -1.38 -14.09
C LYS A 133 10.97 -1.76 -12.79
N ASN A 134 10.59 -1.17 -11.66
CA ASN A 134 11.18 -1.47 -10.36
C ASN A 134 10.98 -2.96 -10.02
N VAL A 135 9.76 -3.49 -10.18
CA VAL A 135 9.48 -4.91 -9.92
C VAL A 135 10.21 -5.82 -10.91
N SER A 136 10.26 -5.48 -12.21
CA SER A 136 11.00 -6.25 -13.22
C SER A 136 12.49 -6.37 -12.90
N ASN A 137 13.09 -5.32 -12.31
CA ASN A 137 14.50 -5.33 -11.96
C ASN A 137 14.81 -6.09 -10.66
N THR A 138 13.86 -6.16 -9.74
CA THR A 138 14.09 -6.62 -8.36
C THR A 138 13.44 -7.96 -8.03
N ALA A 139 12.32 -8.26 -8.68
CA ALA A 139 11.53 -9.47 -8.47
C ALA A 139 10.88 -9.95 -9.79
N PRO A 140 11.67 -10.17 -10.87
CA PRO A 140 11.13 -10.58 -12.17
C PRO A 140 10.34 -11.90 -12.09
N ASN A 141 10.69 -12.77 -11.15
CA ASN A 141 9.99 -14.05 -10.98
C ASN A 141 8.54 -13.85 -10.54
N LEU A 142 8.22 -12.87 -9.69
CA LEU A 142 6.84 -12.59 -9.25
C LEU A 142 5.94 -12.19 -10.42
N LEU A 143 6.49 -11.48 -11.41
CA LEU A 143 5.80 -11.17 -12.66
C LEU A 143 5.67 -12.39 -13.57
N LYS A 144 6.75 -13.17 -13.73
CA LYS A 144 6.76 -14.36 -14.61
C LYS A 144 5.81 -15.45 -14.14
N THR A 145 5.68 -15.67 -12.84
CA THR A 145 4.79 -16.68 -12.25
C THR A 145 3.35 -16.20 -12.13
N GLY A 146 3.08 -14.90 -12.35
CA GLY A 146 1.74 -14.31 -12.24
C GLY A 146 1.26 -14.11 -10.80
N VAL A 147 2.15 -14.25 -9.81
CA VAL A 147 1.89 -13.90 -8.41
C VAL A 147 1.67 -12.40 -8.27
N LEU A 148 2.36 -11.57 -9.06
CA LEU A 148 2.19 -10.12 -9.08
C LEU A 148 1.78 -9.65 -10.48
N SER A 149 0.77 -8.78 -10.53
CA SER A 149 0.45 -7.99 -11.73
C SER A 149 0.26 -6.51 -11.39
N LEU A 150 0.67 -5.63 -12.30
CA LEU A 150 0.57 -4.17 -12.14
C LEU A 150 -0.22 -3.60 -13.32
N HIS A 151 -1.24 -2.81 -13.03
CA HIS A 151 -2.18 -2.26 -14.02
C HIS A 151 -2.21 -0.73 -13.94
N CYS A 152 -2.23 -0.09 -15.11
CA CYS A 152 -2.55 1.33 -15.20
C CYS A 152 -4.07 1.46 -15.25
N TYR A 153 -4.71 1.67 -14.10
CA TYR A 153 -6.17 1.61 -13.98
C TYR A 153 -6.65 2.47 -12.81
N ASN A 154 -7.85 3.03 -12.95
CA ASN A 154 -8.47 3.79 -11.86
C ASN A 154 -8.97 2.84 -10.77
N GLY A 155 -8.21 2.78 -9.68
CA GLY A 155 -8.52 1.91 -8.56
C GLY A 155 -9.80 2.26 -7.79
N TRP A 156 -10.43 3.43 -8.01
CA TRP A 156 -11.73 3.76 -7.40
C TRP A 156 -12.79 2.65 -7.62
N TYR A 157 -12.69 1.95 -8.76
CA TYR A 157 -13.61 0.88 -9.15
C TYR A 157 -13.15 -0.52 -8.69
N GLY A 158 -12.05 -0.63 -7.96
CA GLY A 158 -11.42 -1.91 -7.64
C GLY A 158 -10.91 -2.64 -8.90
N LEU A 159 -11.00 -3.97 -8.89
CA LEU A 159 -10.70 -4.81 -10.04
C LEU A 159 -11.70 -5.99 -10.10
N PRO A 160 -12.94 -5.76 -10.58
CA PRO A 160 -14.03 -6.74 -10.50
C PRO A 160 -13.71 -8.10 -11.14
N ALA A 161 -12.92 -8.11 -12.22
CA ALA A 161 -12.54 -9.33 -12.94
C ALA A 161 -11.66 -10.28 -12.12
N GLU A 162 -11.03 -9.80 -11.05
CA GLU A 162 -10.16 -10.60 -10.18
C GLU A 162 -10.70 -10.72 -8.75
N ALA A 163 -11.90 -10.17 -8.49
CA ALA A 163 -12.62 -10.35 -7.24
C ALA A 163 -13.06 -11.83 -7.05
N PRO A 164 -13.29 -12.28 -5.81
CA PRO A 164 -13.20 -11.52 -4.55
C PRO A 164 -11.77 -11.44 -3.97
N PHE A 165 -11.52 -10.41 -3.16
CA PHE A 165 -10.24 -10.15 -2.51
C PHE A 165 -10.29 -10.45 -1.01
N HIS A 166 -9.23 -11.08 -0.50
CA HIS A 166 -9.05 -11.39 0.92
C HIS A 166 -8.42 -10.21 1.67
N PHE A 167 -7.66 -9.37 0.95
CA PHE A 167 -7.15 -8.12 1.46
C PHE A 167 -7.17 -7.05 0.36
N ILE A 168 -7.63 -5.86 0.69
CA ILE A 168 -7.55 -4.68 -0.17
C ILE A 168 -6.88 -3.58 0.64
N PHE A 169 -5.78 -3.03 0.13
CA PHE A 169 -5.21 -1.81 0.66
C PHE A 169 -5.39 -0.67 -0.34
N VAL A 170 -5.69 0.52 0.18
CA VAL A 170 -5.77 1.75 -0.60
C VAL A 170 -4.78 2.75 -0.03
N GLY A 171 -3.72 3.02 -0.78
CA GLY A 171 -2.66 3.98 -0.44
C GLY A 171 -3.01 5.44 -0.71
N ALA A 172 -4.30 5.78 -0.67
CA ALA A 172 -4.81 7.13 -0.92
C ALA A 172 -6.10 7.38 -0.14
N ALA A 173 -6.27 8.59 0.38
CA ALA A 173 -7.35 8.96 1.27
C ALA A 173 -8.67 9.22 0.55
N VAL A 174 -9.77 8.88 1.21
CA VAL A 174 -11.15 9.12 0.73
C VAL A 174 -12.01 9.76 1.80
N SER A 175 -13.11 10.39 1.41
CA SER A 175 -14.14 10.83 2.36
C SER A 175 -14.90 9.66 2.97
N SER A 176 -15.16 8.60 2.18
CA SER A 176 -15.74 7.34 2.65
C SER A 176 -15.27 6.16 1.79
N PRO A 177 -15.21 4.93 2.34
CA PRO A 177 -14.79 3.76 1.58
C PRO A 177 -15.66 3.52 0.33
N PRO A 178 -15.07 3.39 -0.89
CA PRO A 178 -15.84 3.16 -2.10
C PRO A 178 -16.62 1.84 -2.07
N GLN A 179 -17.93 1.90 -2.36
CA GLN A 179 -18.79 0.71 -2.38
C GLN A 179 -18.27 -0.38 -3.31
N ALA A 180 -17.71 0.00 -4.47
CA ALA A 180 -17.13 -0.94 -5.43
C ALA A 180 -16.04 -1.84 -4.81
N MET A 181 -15.22 -1.32 -3.89
CA MET A 181 -14.19 -2.11 -3.21
C MET A 181 -14.80 -2.98 -2.11
N LEU A 182 -15.78 -2.46 -1.37
CA LEU A 182 -16.50 -3.22 -0.35
C LEU A 182 -17.17 -4.44 -0.98
N ASP A 183 -17.84 -4.28 -2.12
CA ASP A 183 -18.51 -5.35 -2.87
C ASP A 183 -17.54 -6.44 -3.37
N GLN A 184 -16.26 -6.09 -3.54
CA GLN A 184 -15.23 -7.01 -4.01
C GLN A 184 -14.50 -7.75 -2.87
N LEU A 185 -14.84 -7.49 -1.60
CA LEU A 185 -14.30 -8.26 -0.47
C LEU A 185 -14.87 -9.67 -0.45
N ALA A 186 -13.98 -10.67 -0.31
CA ALA A 186 -14.35 -12.02 0.09
C ALA A 186 -14.98 -12.01 1.48
N ASP A 187 -15.75 -13.05 1.83
CA ASP A 187 -16.18 -13.21 3.22
C ASP A 187 -14.95 -13.40 4.12
N GLY A 188 -14.93 -12.71 5.27
CA GLY A 188 -13.75 -12.58 6.12
C GLY A 188 -12.65 -11.66 5.57
N GLY A 189 -12.75 -11.20 4.33
CA GLY A 189 -11.79 -10.29 3.70
C GLY A 189 -11.81 -8.89 4.34
N GLN A 190 -10.69 -8.19 4.24
CA GLN A 190 -10.49 -6.89 4.87
C GLN A 190 -10.06 -5.82 3.86
N LEU A 191 -10.74 -4.67 3.90
CA LEU A 191 -10.31 -3.43 3.28
C LEU A 191 -9.59 -2.57 4.32
N VAL A 192 -8.42 -2.03 3.99
CA VAL A 192 -7.67 -1.06 4.79
C VAL A 192 -7.48 0.20 3.96
N ILE A 193 -7.98 1.33 4.46
CA ILE A 193 -8.08 2.58 3.69
C ILE A 193 -7.99 3.79 4.63
N PRO A 194 -7.25 4.85 4.27
CA PRO A 194 -7.31 6.11 5.00
C PRO A 194 -8.59 6.87 4.65
N VAL A 195 -9.30 7.35 5.67
CA VAL A 195 -10.52 8.15 5.52
C VAL A 195 -10.38 9.48 6.26
N ASP A 196 -11.09 10.51 5.80
CA ASP A 196 -11.18 11.78 6.52
C ASP A 196 -11.80 11.55 7.91
N ASP A 197 -11.15 12.08 8.95
CA ASP A 197 -11.60 11.94 10.34
C ASP A 197 -12.51 13.13 10.71
N PRO A 198 -13.74 12.91 11.20
CA PRO A 198 -14.62 13.98 11.67
C PRO A 198 -14.01 14.86 12.77
N ARG A 199 -13.00 14.36 13.50
CA ARG A 199 -12.26 15.10 14.52
C ARG A 199 -11.09 15.92 13.95
N GLY A 200 -10.92 15.92 12.64
CA GLY A 200 -9.84 16.58 11.90
C GLY A 200 -8.70 15.63 11.51
N GLY A 201 -8.13 15.84 10.33
CA GLY A 201 -7.09 15.00 9.75
C GLY A 201 -7.65 13.75 9.06
N GLN A 202 -6.84 12.70 8.97
CA GLN A 202 -7.22 11.41 8.40
C GLN A 202 -6.91 10.29 9.39
N ALA A 203 -7.63 9.18 9.25
CA ALA A 203 -7.40 7.96 10.01
C ALA A 203 -7.38 6.75 9.08
N LEU A 204 -6.44 5.83 9.32
CA LEU A 204 -6.48 4.51 8.71
C LEU A 204 -7.59 3.71 9.38
N VAL A 205 -8.52 3.17 8.58
CA VAL A 205 -9.61 2.32 9.05
C VAL A 205 -9.53 0.95 8.37
N SER A 206 -10.04 -0.07 9.05
CA SER A 206 -10.30 -1.38 8.46
C SER A 206 -11.81 -1.63 8.36
N VAL A 207 -12.25 -2.21 7.24
CA VAL A 207 -13.60 -2.74 7.05
C VAL A 207 -13.48 -4.24 6.75
N THR A 208 -14.06 -5.09 7.59
CA THR A 208 -14.04 -6.55 7.40
C THR A 208 -15.43 -7.07 7.05
N ARG A 209 -15.53 -7.88 6.00
CA ARG A 209 -16.78 -8.54 5.61
C ARG A 209 -17.07 -9.75 6.51
N ARG A 210 -18.32 -9.84 6.97
CA ARG A 210 -18.88 -11.01 7.70
C ARG A 210 -20.28 -11.29 7.16
N GLY A 211 -20.37 -12.16 6.15
CA GLY A 211 -21.59 -12.39 5.38
C GLY A 211 -22.09 -11.10 4.74
N SER A 212 -23.30 -10.68 5.11
CA SER A 212 -23.92 -9.42 4.68
C SER A 212 -23.46 -8.19 5.47
N CYS A 213 -22.74 -8.39 6.59
CA CYS A 213 -22.33 -7.30 7.47
C CYS A 213 -20.92 -6.78 7.14
N LEU A 214 -20.72 -5.48 7.37
CA LEU A 214 -19.42 -4.82 7.30
C LEU A 214 -19.03 -4.30 8.69
N LEU A 215 -17.89 -4.76 9.20
CA LEU A 215 -17.38 -4.36 10.51
C LEU A 215 -16.31 -3.29 10.35
N HIS A 216 -16.60 -2.08 10.80
CA HIS A 216 -15.70 -0.93 10.72
C HIS A 216 -14.88 -0.79 12.01
N ARG A 217 -13.58 -0.53 11.87
CA ARG A 217 -12.69 -0.25 13.00
C ARG A 217 -11.67 0.82 12.62
N LYS A 218 -11.53 1.84 13.47
CA LYS A 218 -10.44 2.80 13.38
C LYS A 218 -9.15 2.16 13.89
N LEU A 219 -8.07 2.27 13.11
CA LEU A 219 -6.78 1.70 13.44
C LEU A 219 -5.87 2.75 14.07
N MET A 220 -5.57 3.83 13.34
CA MET A 220 -4.62 4.86 13.77
C MET A 220 -4.78 6.16 12.96
N PRO A 221 -4.25 7.29 13.46
CA PRO A 221 -4.09 8.51 12.65
C PRO A 221 -3.23 8.24 11.41
N ALA A 222 -3.52 8.92 10.31
CA ALA A 222 -2.84 8.74 9.03
C ALA A 222 -2.72 10.06 8.27
N CYS A 223 -1.85 10.09 7.25
CA CYS A 223 -1.75 11.19 6.30
C CYS A 223 -1.37 10.61 4.93
N PHE A 224 -2.29 10.68 3.98
CA PHE A 224 -2.16 10.12 2.64
C PHE A 224 -2.60 11.14 1.59
N VAL A 225 -2.07 10.96 0.37
CA VAL A 225 -2.52 11.70 -0.82
C VAL A 225 -3.98 11.32 -1.15
N PRO A 226 -4.78 12.21 -1.74
CA PRO A 226 -6.20 11.92 -2.01
C PRO A 226 -6.37 10.87 -3.13
N LEU A 227 -7.37 10.01 -2.99
CA LEU A 227 -7.82 9.10 -4.04
C LEU A 227 -8.73 9.85 -5.01
N VAL A 228 -8.47 9.72 -6.31
CA VAL A 228 -9.21 10.42 -7.35
C VAL A 228 -10.32 9.53 -7.91
N ARG A 229 -11.53 10.07 -8.07
CA ARG A 229 -12.67 9.38 -8.69
C ARG A 229 -12.68 9.60 -10.21
N GLY A 230 -12.32 10.81 -10.67
CA GLY A 230 -12.30 11.20 -12.09
C GLY A 230 -11.04 10.86 -12.90
N GLU A 231 -10.94 11.39 -14.12
CA GLU A 231 -9.73 11.32 -14.94
C GLU A 231 -8.68 12.35 -14.45
N ILE A 232 -7.41 11.97 -14.54
CA ILE A 232 -6.29 12.89 -14.29
C ILE A 232 -5.90 13.58 -15.60
N TYR A 233 -5.94 14.91 -15.62
CA TYR A 233 -5.37 15.72 -16.70
C TYR A 233 -4.05 16.34 -16.27
N LYS A 234 -3.08 16.36 -17.20
CA LYS A 234 -1.83 17.12 -17.03
C LYS A 234 -2.07 18.59 -17.35
N ASN A 235 -1.81 19.47 -16.39
CA ASN A 235 -1.64 20.89 -16.67
C ASN A 235 -0.23 21.36 -16.34
N ARG A 236 0.17 22.53 -16.86
CA ARG A 236 1.52 23.11 -16.70
C ARG A 236 1.99 23.30 -15.24
N ARG A 237 1.11 23.12 -14.25
CA ARG A 237 1.37 23.24 -12.81
C ARG A 237 1.34 21.92 -12.02
N GLY A 238 1.06 20.78 -12.67
CA GLY A 238 0.96 19.47 -12.00
C GLY A 238 -0.24 18.62 -12.45
N VAL A 239 -0.56 17.61 -11.64
CA VAL A 239 -1.69 16.69 -11.80
C VAL A 239 -2.93 17.29 -11.12
N THR A 240 -4.03 17.42 -11.86
CA THR A 240 -5.33 17.90 -11.34
C THR A 240 -6.43 16.91 -11.74
N SER A 241 -7.36 16.60 -10.83
CA SER A 241 -8.55 15.77 -11.07
C SER A 241 -9.78 16.63 -11.36
N THR A 242 -10.80 16.04 -11.98
CA THR A 242 -12.08 16.69 -12.31
C THR A 242 -13.05 16.80 -11.14
N ASP A 243 -12.72 16.27 -9.96
CA ASP A 243 -13.65 16.23 -8.81
C ASP A 243 -13.80 17.60 -8.09
N SER A 244 -13.34 18.71 -8.68
CA SER A 244 -13.48 20.06 -8.12
C SER A 244 -14.88 20.68 -8.23
N GLU A 245 -15.87 19.97 -8.78
CA GLU A 245 -17.25 20.43 -8.85
C GLU A 245 -18.16 19.48 -8.06
N LEU A 246 -18.37 19.81 -6.78
CA LEU A 246 -19.60 19.57 -6.00
C LEU A 246 -19.37 20.12 -4.57
N GLN A 247 -19.06 21.41 -4.48
CA GLN A 247 -19.37 22.22 -3.30
C GLN A 247 -20.26 23.37 -3.79
N GLN A 248 -21.56 23.11 -3.82
CA GLN A 248 -22.58 24.13 -3.59
C GLN A 248 -23.11 23.93 -2.17
#